data_AF-A0A2X2BII1-F1
#
_entry.id   AF-A0A2X2BII1-F1
#
_cell.length_a   1.000
_cell.length_b   1.000
_cell.length_c   1.000
_cell.angle_alpha   90.00
_cell.angle_beta   90.00
_cell.angle_gamma   90.00
#
_symmetry.space_group_name_H-M   'P 1'
#
loop_
_entity.id
_entity.type
_entity.pdbx_description
1 polymer ?
#
loop_
_entity_poly.entity_id
_entity_poly.type
_entity_poly.pdbx_seq_one_letter_code
_entity_poly.pdbx_strand_id
1 'polypeptide(L)' 'MPELPEVETSRRGIEPHLVGNILHYAIVRNSKLRWPVSEKNQNLAG' A
#
# COMPACT_ATOMS: atom_id res chain seq x y z
N MET A 1 2.31 6.98 -15.44
CA MET A 1 3.24 6.30 -14.51
C MET A 1 4.06 7.41 -13.89
N PRO A 2 4.17 7.50 -12.56
CA PRO A 2 5.08 8.46 -11.93
C PRO A 2 6.53 8.10 -12.30
N GLU A 3 7.40 9.11 -12.40
CA GLU A 3 8.83 8.92 -12.63
C GLU A 3 9.57 8.73 -11.28
N LEU A 4 10.86 8.43 -11.35
CA LEU A 4 11.68 8.17 -10.15
C LEU A 4 11.63 9.31 -9.10
N PRO A 5 11.67 10.61 -9.47
CA PRO A 5 11.61 11.69 -8.49
C PRO A 5 10.31 11.69 -7.65
N GLU A 6 9.16 11.43 -8.27
CA GLU A 6 7.86 11.38 -7.60
C GLU A 6 7.74 10.15 -6.69
N VAL A 7 8.30 9.01 -7.11
CA VAL A 7 8.34 7.79 -6.29
C VAL A 7 9.19 8.01 -5.05
N GLU A 8 10.36 8.63 -5.15
CA GLU A 8 11.23 8.89 -3.99
C GLU A 8 10.62 9.93 -3.04
N THR A 9 9.94 10.94 -3.59
CA THR A 9 9.18 11.92 -2.79
C THR A 9 8.10 11.20 -1.96
N SER A 10 7.34 10.31 -2.60
CA SER A 10 6.30 9.52 -1.92
C SER A 10 6.90 8.60 -0.86
N ARG A 11 8.01 7.91 -1.17
CA ARG A 11 8.70 7.01 -0.24
C ARG A 11 9.15 7.73 1.03
N ARG A 12 9.87 8.84 0.89
CA ARG A 12 10.35 9.65 2.04
C ARG A 12 9.21 10.25 2.84
N GLY A 13 8.11 10.62 2.19
CA GLY A 13 6.94 11.19 2.85
C GLY A 13 6.22 10.21 3.77
N ILE A 14 6.11 8.93 3.39
CA ILE A 14 5.38 7.92 4.19
C ILE A 14 6.27 7.18 5.20
N GLU A 15 7.58 7.07 4.94
CA GLU A 15 8.55 6.34 5.77
C GLU A 15 8.46 6.63 7.29
N PRO A 16 8.49 7.89 7.77
CA PRO A 16 8.46 8.18 9.22
C PRO A 16 7.13 7.81 9.89
N HIS A 17 6.07 7.57 9.13
CA HIS A 17 4.75 7.22 9.63
C HIS A 17 4.46 5.72 9.57
N LEU A 18 5.27 4.93 8.85
CA LEU A 18 5.05 3.51 8.64
C LEU A 18 6.11 2.63 9.30
N VAL A 19 7.37 3.06 9.30
CA VAL A 19 8.46 2.24 9.85
C VAL A 19 8.28 2.05 11.36
N GLY A 20 8.33 0.79 11.80
CA GLY A 20 8.12 0.41 13.20
C GLY A 20 6.66 0.13 13.58
N ASN A 21 5.70 0.39 12.68
CA ASN A 21 4.28 0.12 12.92
C ASN A 21 3.87 -1.26 12.37
N ILE A 22 2.84 -1.85 12.99
CA ILE A 22 2.23 -3.12 12.55
C ILE A 22 0.91 -2.81 11.84
N LEU A 23 0.70 -3.44 10.68
CA LEU A 23 -0.56 -3.30 9.94
C LEU A 23 -1.65 -4.15 10.60
N HIS A 24 -2.66 -3.50 11.16
CA HIS A 24 -3.79 -4.20 11.81
C HIS A 24 -4.83 -4.71 10.83
N TYR A 25 -5.13 -3.97 9.77
CA TYR A 25 -6.03 -4.44 8.72
C TYR A 25 -5.89 -3.61 7.44
N ALA A 26 -6.44 -4.10 6.34
CA ALA A 26 -6.57 -3.38 5.07
C ALA A 26 -8.00 -3.47 4.53
N ILE A 27 -8.50 -2.36 4.00
CA ILE A 27 -9.81 -2.27 3.35
C ILE A 27 -9.60 -2.06 1.85
N VAL A 28 -9.93 -3.06 1.04
CA VAL A 28 -9.81 -2.98 -0.42
C VAL A 28 -11.15 -2.57 -1.02
N ARG A 29 -11.24 -1.32 -1.49
CA ARG A 29 -12.46 -0.80 -2.15
C ARG A 29 -12.50 -1.03 -3.66
N ASN A 30 -11.33 -1.22 -4.28
CA ASN A 30 -11.20 -1.53 -5.69
C ASN A 30 -10.05 -2.51 -5.89
N SER A 31 -10.36 -3.75 -6.27
CA SER A 31 -9.39 -4.84 -6.47
C SER A 31 -8.80 -4.88 -7.89
N LYS A 32 -9.26 -4.03 -8.82
CA LYS A 32 -8.89 -4.03 -10.24
C LYS A 32 -7.62 -3.23 -10.53
N LEU A 33 -6.47 -3.70 -10.06
CA LEU A 33 -5.14 -3.17 -10.42
C LEU A 33 -4.58 -3.90 -11.66
N ARG A 34 -3.39 -3.50 -12.14
CA ARG A 34 -2.68 -4.19 -13.25
C ARG A 34 -2.61 -5.70 -13.02
N TRP A 35 -2.34 -6.10 -11.78
CA TRP A 35 -2.60 -7.44 -11.27
C TRP A 35 -3.68 -7.37 -10.20
N PRO A 36 -4.77 -8.15 -10.30
CA PRO A 36 -5.83 -8.11 -9.30
C PRO A 36 -5.32 -8.39 -7.90
N VAL A 37 -5.93 -7.75 -6.90
CA VAL A 37 -5.68 -8.07 -5.49
C VAL A 37 -6.16 -9.50 -5.23
N SER A 38 -5.32 -10.33 -4.63
CA SER A 38 -5.67 -11.71 -4.26
C SER A 38 -6.90 -11.74 -3.36
N GLU A 39 -7.78 -12.73 -3.57
CA GLU A 39 -9.00 -12.90 -2.77
C GLU A 39 -8.70 -13.03 -1.27
N LYS A 40 -7.60 -13.72 -0.92
CA LYS A 40 -7.11 -13.85 0.46
C LYS A 40 -6.83 -12.50 1.11
N ASN A 41 -6.53 -11.48 0.32
CA ASN A 41 -6.10 -10.16 0.78
C ASN A 41 -7.20 -9.08 0.70
N GLN A 42 -8.45 -9.43 0.37
CA GLN A 42 -9.52 -8.44 0.26
C GLN A 42 -9.90 -7.79 1.60
N ASN A 43 -9.77 -8.56 2.69
CA ASN A 43 -9.94 -8.09 4.07
C ASN A 43 -8.82 -8.70 4.92
N LEU A 44 -7.62 -8.11 4.87
CA LEU A 44 -6.54 -8.50 5.76
C LEU A 44 -6.85 -7.93 7.14
N ALA A 45 -6.84 -8.76 8.17
CA ALA A 45 -6.75 -8.36 9.58
C ALA A 45 -5.57 -9.14 10.18
N GLY A 46 -4.72 -8.42 10.92
CA GLY A 46 -3.53 -8.94 11.62
C GLY A 46 -3.86 -9.45 13.00
#